data_AF-A0A8C4STC5-F1
#
_entry.id   AF-A0A8C4STC5-F1
#
_cell.length_a   1.000
_cell.length_b   1.000
_cell.length_c   1.000
_cell.angle_alpha   90.00
_cell.angle_beta   90.00
_cell.angle_gamma   90.00
#
_symmetry.space_group_name_H-M   'P 1'
#
loop_
_entity.id
_entity.type
_entity.pdbx_description
1 polymer ?
#
loop_
_entity_poly.entity_id
_entity_poly.type
_entity_poly.pdbx_seq_one_letter_code
_entity_poly.pdbx_strand_id
1 'polypeptide(L)'
;TGSMSGLVLLKSTTSSLVLLVFSCRWFESHHLTKSLIRFLYSSYYYLIRVQKTLGGADALNVMKFLHILPLRKITFRQVIISAEFLIVLLPFLAQSNIKELAFIQSRLIFSSQSIILPHTPFKIKSASLENVMVPSSFLAPDLLTLHEWLMKPLTKVLLTKTQISHLEFGIEMLNLTYLDLSENKLQDTALTVSLCAEGYPELMVLKLRKNYLRSYATVCQTLRLFSKLIHLDLSQHDFSDPPPFQCLWQQSFKVFNISNANLQNTEKYLPEKVEILDLSKNRLSTFDVYLPRLKELYISNNKLMTLPLAHNFPGLEVFNIEVVIAKAILTGNCKRVNTNGISGSPFVSNVMCGICTTLPFLSPVKK
;
A
#
# COMPACT_ATOMS: atom_id res chain seq x y z
N THR A 1 -7.19 -8.09 -41.75
CA THR A 1 -5.75 -8.37 -41.94
C THR A 1 -5.04 -7.05 -42.17
N GLY A 2 -4.23 -6.58 -41.21
CA GLY A 2 -3.51 -5.29 -41.30
C GLY A 2 -3.51 -4.50 -40.00
N SER A 3 -2.54 -4.77 -39.13
CA SER A 3 -2.32 -4.11 -37.84
C SER A 3 -1.68 -2.72 -38.03
N MET A 4 -2.45 -1.66 -37.83
CA MET A 4 -1.90 -0.33 -37.53
C MET A 4 -1.64 -0.24 -36.01
N SER A 5 -0.38 -0.34 -35.62
CA SER A 5 0.11 -0.03 -34.28
C SER A 5 0.04 1.48 -34.05
N GLY A 6 -1.13 1.95 -33.61
CA GLY A 6 -1.40 3.34 -33.26
C GLY A 6 -0.86 3.72 -31.88
N LEU A 7 -0.28 4.91 -31.80
CA LEU A 7 0.06 5.62 -30.58
C LEU A 7 -1.24 5.95 -29.81
N VAL A 8 -1.39 5.48 -28.57
CA VAL A 8 -2.57 5.81 -27.75
C VAL A 8 -2.15 6.72 -26.60
N LEU A 9 -2.40 8.01 -26.78
CA LEU A 9 -2.32 9.04 -25.73
C LEU A 9 -3.62 9.01 -24.92
N LEU A 10 -3.57 8.51 -23.69
CA LEU A 10 -4.67 8.66 -22.74
C LEU A 10 -4.36 9.83 -21.81
N LYS A 11 -5.11 10.93 -21.97
CA LYS A 11 -5.08 12.07 -21.06
C LYS A 11 -6.02 11.74 -19.89
N SER A 12 -5.48 11.48 -18.70
CA SER A 12 -6.29 11.48 -17.48
C SER A 12 -6.47 12.91 -17.01
N THR A 13 -7.71 13.35 -16.83
CA THR A 13 -8.06 14.73 -16.44
C THR A 13 -7.94 15.00 -14.94
N THR A 14 -7.47 14.04 -14.12
CA THR A 14 -7.50 14.19 -12.65
C THR A 14 -6.19 13.91 -11.92
N SER A 15 -5.06 13.67 -12.61
CA SER A 15 -3.71 13.66 -12.01
C SER A 15 -2.68 13.74 -13.11
N SER A 16 -1.52 14.37 -12.85
CA SER A 16 -0.39 14.61 -13.76
C SER A 16 0.31 13.35 -14.29
N LEU A 17 -0.47 12.41 -14.83
CA LEU A 17 -0.04 11.09 -15.28
C LEU A 17 -0.16 11.06 -16.79
N VAL A 18 0.95 11.31 -17.47
CA VAL A 18 1.03 11.14 -18.93
C VAL A 18 1.46 9.71 -19.21
N LEU A 19 0.52 8.94 -19.74
CA LEU A 19 0.72 7.55 -20.15
C LEU A 19 1.37 7.56 -21.55
N LEU A 20 2.67 7.32 -21.63
CA LEU A 20 3.34 7.09 -22.92
C LEU A 20 3.35 5.59 -23.17
N VAL A 21 2.61 5.14 -24.17
CA VAL A 21 2.60 3.75 -24.61
C VAL A 21 3.39 3.67 -25.91
N PHE A 22 4.64 3.22 -25.82
CA PHE A 22 5.43 2.92 -27.01
C PHE A 22 5.51 1.41 -27.21
N SER A 23 5.05 0.93 -28.37
CA SER A 23 5.41 -0.41 -28.84
C SER A 23 6.86 -0.37 -29.37
N CYS A 24 7.65 -1.44 -29.20
CA CYS A 24 9.03 -1.53 -29.71
C CYS A 24 9.17 -1.14 -31.19
N ARG A 25 8.14 -1.31 -32.04
CA ARG A 25 8.20 -0.88 -33.46
C ARG A 25 8.26 0.64 -33.65
N TRP A 26 7.77 1.41 -32.69
CA TRP A 26 7.91 2.87 -32.72
C TRP A 26 9.35 3.31 -32.40
N PHE A 27 10.04 2.58 -31.51
CA PHE A 27 11.41 2.87 -31.10
C PHE A 27 12.45 2.75 -32.22
N GLU A 28 12.19 1.94 -33.25
CA GLU A 28 13.09 1.75 -34.40
C GLU A 28 12.91 2.80 -35.50
N SER A 29 11.80 3.55 -35.52
CA SER A 29 11.34 4.22 -36.76
C SER A 29 11.17 5.75 -36.70
N HIS A 30 11.27 6.41 -35.55
CA HIS A 30 10.90 7.84 -35.46
C HIS A 30 11.88 8.72 -34.66
N HIS A 31 12.31 9.83 -35.28
CA HIS A 31 12.94 10.96 -34.58
C HIS A 31 11.88 11.73 -33.77
N LEU A 32 12.16 12.01 -32.49
CA LEU A 32 11.30 12.82 -31.62
C LEU A 32 11.12 14.24 -32.19
N THR A 33 9.88 14.68 -32.40
CA THR A 33 9.61 16.07 -32.83
C THR A 33 9.71 17.05 -31.67
N LYS A 34 10.13 18.30 -31.93
CA LYS A 34 10.28 19.37 -30.90
C LYS A 34 9.01 19.59 -30.04
N SER A 35 7.83 19.39 -30.61
CA SER A 35 6.55 19.47 -29.88
C SER A 35 6.35 18.31 -28.91
N LEU A 36 6.73 17.08 -29.29
CA LEU A 36 6.68 15.92 -28.40
C LEU A 36 7.68 16.10 -27.25
N ILE A 37 8.88 16.63 -27.52
CA ILE A 37 9.88 16.94 -26.49
C ILE A 37 9.32 17.96 -25.49
N ARG A 38 8.76 19.10 -25.95
CA ARG A 38 8.14 20.10 -25.04
C ARG A 38 7.02 19.52 -24.17
N PHE A 39 6.22 18.60 -24.70
CA PHE A 39 5.15 17.92 -23.95
C PHE A 39 5.68 16.87 -22.95
N LEU A 40 6.78 16.19 -23.29
CA LEU A 40 7.47 15.27 -22.37
C LEU A 40 8.14 16.02 -21.22
N TYR A 41 8.65 17.22 -21.46
CA TYR A 41 9.22 18.10 -20.43
C TYR A 41 8.19 18.56 -19.38
N SER A 42 6.88 18.56 -19.69
CA SER A 42 5.83 18.86 -18.72
C SER A 42 5.40 17.66 -17.87
N SER A 43 5.98 16.47 -18.09
CA SER A 43 5.54 15.19 -17.51
C SER A 43 6.67 14.55 -16.70
N TYR A 44 6.47 14.33 -15.39
CA TYR A 44 7.51 13.79 -14.50
C TYR A 44 7.60 12.25 -14.45
N TYR A 45 6.71 11.56 -15.17
CA TYR A 45 6.46 10.12 -15.07
C TYR A 45 6.54 9.45 -16.44
N TYR A 46 7.22 8.30 -16.52
CA TYR A 46 7.38 7.53 -17.75
C TYR A 46 6.88 6.09 -17.57
N LEU A 47 6.03 5.62 -18.49
CA LEU A 47 5.53 4.25 -18.53
C LEU A 47 6.11 3.54 -19.75
N ILE A 48 6.57 2.30 -19.57
CA ILE A 48 6.95 1.40 -20.65
C ILE A 48 5.97 0.22 -20.61
N ARG A 49 5.19 0.07 -21.68
CA ARG A 49 4.28 -1.06 -21.85
C ARG A 49 4.64 -1.78 -23.14
N VAL A 50 5.22 -2.96 -23.02
CA VAL A 50 5.62 -3.77 -24.17
C VAL A 50 5.22 -5.22 -23.91
N GLN A 51 4.40 -5.82 -24.78
CA GLN A 51 4.15 -7.27 -24.78
C GLN A 51 5.33 -8.01 -25.43
N LYS A 52 6.54 -7.82 -24.90
CA LYS A 52 7.77 -8.50 -25.34
C LYS A 52 8.73 -8.69 -24.18
N THR A 53 9.69 -9.57 -24.40
CA THR A 53 10.91 -9.66 -23.59
C THR A 53 11.80 -8.46 -23.87
N LEU A 54 12.24 -7.78 -22.82
CA LEU A 54 13.24 -6.72 -22.85
C LEU A 54 14.60 -7.33 -22.52
N GLY A 55 15.54 -7.23 -23.46
CA GLY A 55 16.93 -7.66 -23.30
C GLY A 55 17.91 -6.48 -23.21
N GLY A 56 19.21 -6.77 -23.11
CA GLY A 56 20.25 -5.73 -22.94
C GLY A 56 20.25 -4.63 -24.01
N ALA A 57 19.96 -4.98 -25.28
CA ALA A 57 19.88 -4.00 -26.37
C ALA A 57 18.70 -3.01 -26.19
N ASP A 58 17.57 -3.48 -25.64
CA ASP A 58 16.42 -2.63 -25.35
C ASP A 58 16.73 -1.63 -24.22
N ALA A 59 17.58 -2.02 -23.26
CA ALA A 59 18.03 -1.13 -22.19
C ALA A 59 18.78 0.07 -22.77
N LEU A 60 19.66 -0.13 -23.76
CA LEU A 60 20.38 0.96 -24.44
C LEU A 60 19.44 1.95 -25.11
N ASN A 61 18.33 1.48 -25.67
CA ASN A 61 17.30 2.35 -26.23
C ASN A 61 16.61 3.15 -25.13
N VAL A 62 16.23 2.53 -24.01
CA VAL A 62 15.64 3.24 -22.86
C VAL A 62 16.59 4.33 -22.34
N MET A 63 17.88 4.03 -22.20
CA MET A 63 18.91 4.96 -21.69
C MET A 63 18.99 6.27 -22.50
N LYS A 64 18.93 6.20 -23.84
CA LYS A 64 18.97 7.38 -24.71
C LYS A 64 17.88 8.39 -24.38
N PHE A 65 16.68 7.93 -24.00
CA PHE A 65 15.58 8.83 -23.64
C PHE A 65 15.70 9.39 -22.22
N LEU A 66 16.23 8.60 -21.28
CA LEU A 66 16.37 9.03 -19.88
C LEU A 66 17.39 10.17 -19.70
N HIS A 67 18.39 10.29 -20.58
CA HIS A 67 19.32 11.43 -20.56
C HIS A 67 18.69 12.74 -21.03
N ILE A 68 17.65 12.67 -21.87
CA ILE A 68 17.07 13.83 -22.54
C ILE A 68 15.94 14.44 -21.70
N LEU A 69 15.32 13.66 -20.82
CA LEU A 69 14.11 14.05 -20.10
C LEU A 69 14.34 14.12 -18.58
N PRO A 70 13.82 15.13 -17.87
CA PRO A 70 13.97 15.29 -16.42
C PRO A 70 13.00 14.37 -15.63
N LEU A 71 13.03 13.08 -15.93
CA LEU A 71 12.13 12.09 -15.33
C LEU A 71 12.48 11.83 -13.85
N ARG A 72 11.46 11.52 -13.04
CA ARG A 72 11.62 11.09 -11.64
C ARG A 72 11.17 9.65 -11.39
N LYS A 73 10.31 9.10 -12.24
CA LYS A 73 9.76 7.74 -12.10
C LYS A 73 9.76 7.01 -13.43
N ILE A 74 10.14 5.74 -13.37
CA ILE A 74 9.94 4.78 -14.47
C ILE A 74 9.04 3.66 -13.98
N THR A 75 8.05 3.30 -14.79
CA THR A 75 7.20 2.13 -14.57
C THR A 75 7.24 1.22 -15.78
N PHE A 76 7.49 -0.06 -15.54
CA PHE A 76 7.42 -1.13 -16.52
C PHE A 76 6.15 -1.93 -16.29
N ARG A 77 5.33 -2.13 -17.31
CA ARG A 77 4.05 -2.83 -17.17
C ARG A 77 3.88 -3.91 -18.22
N GLN A 78 3.51 -5.11 -17.77
CA GLN A 78 3.26 -6.26 -18.64
C GLN A 78 4.45 -6.64 -19.52
N VAL A 79 5.66 -6.51 -18.97
CA VAL A 79 6.91 -6.83 -19.67
C VAL A 79 7.57 -8.07 -19.07
N ILE A 80 8.34 -8.78 -19.88
CA ILE A 80 9.28 -9.79 -19.40
C ILE A 80 10.66 -9.14 -19.40
N ILE A 81 11.33 -9.11 -18.26
CA ILE A 81 12.62 -8.46 -18.08
C ILE A 81 13.67 -9.51 -17.84
N SER A 82 14.70 -9.52 -18.67
CA SER A 82 15.85 -10.40 -18.49
C SER A 82 16.87 -9.80 -17.53
N ALA A 83 17.76 -10.63 -16.99
CA ALA A 83 18.88 -10.19 -16.16
C ALA A 83 19.77 -9.19 -16.92
N GLU A 84 20.03 -9.45 -18.20
CA GLU A 84 20.86 -8.61 -19.07
C GLU A 84 20.28 -7.20 -19.20
N PHE A 85 18.95 -7.06 -19.23
CA PHE A 85 18.30 -5.75 -19.22
C PHE A 85 18.57 -4.98 -17.91
N LEU A 86 18.44 -5.65 -16.76
CA LEU A 86 18.69 -5.03 -15.45
C LEU A 86 20.17 -4.67 -15.25
N ILE A 87 21.08 -5.54 -15.70
CA ILE A 87 22.52 -5.31 -15.66
C ILE A 87 22.89 -4.01 -16.39
N VAL A 88 22.25 -3.74 -17.53
CA VAL A 88 22.50 -2.51 -18.29
C VAL A 88 21.74 -1.31 -17.69
N LEU A 89 20.51 -1.51 -17.23
CA LEU A 89 19.66 -0.41 -16.75
C LEU A 89 20.09 0.12 -15.37
N LEU A 90 20.44 -0.73 -14.41
CA LEU A 90 20.70 -0.31 -13.03
C LEU A 90 21.86 0.69 -12.89
N PRO A 91 23.02 0.50 -13.55
CA PRO A 91 24.12 1.47 -13.51
C PRO A 91 23.71 2.84 -14.04
N PHE A 92 22.86 2.84 -15.06
CA PHE A 92 22.34 4.06 -15.65
C PHE A 92 21.38 4.79 -14.72
N LEU A 93 20.48 4.05 -14.06
CA LEU A 93 19.54 4.65 -13.12
C LEU A 93 20.27 5.34 -11.96
N ALA A 94 21.40 4.80 -11.51
CA ALA A 94 22.24 5.42 -10.49
C ALA A 94 22.76 6.81 -10.88
N GLN A 95 23.00 7.04 -12.18
CA GLN A 95 23.49 8.32 -12.71
C GLN A 95 22.34 9.28 -13.06
N SER A 96 21.13 8.76 -13.27
CA SER A 96 19.94 9.53 -13.64
C SER A 96 19.29 10.34 -12.50
N ASN A 97 18.25 11.11 -12.82
CA ASN A 97 17.39 11.80 -11.86
C ASN A 97 16.24 10.94 -11.32
N ILE A 98 16.15 9.67 -11.71
CA ILE A 98 15.09 8.75 -11.29
C ILE A 98 15.19 8.46 -9.79
N LYS A 99 14.04 8.56 -9.12
CA LYS A 99 13.86 8.26 -7.69
C LYS A 99 12.89 7.12 -7.45
N GLU A 100 12.06 6.78 -8.42
CA GLU A 100 11.04 5.73 -8.30
C GLU A 100 11.12 4.74 -9.46
N LEU A 101 11.18 3.46 -9.14
CA LEU A 101 11.16 2.36 -10.11
C LEU A 101 10.00 1.42 -9.78
N ALA A 102 9.18 1.11 -10.78
CA ALA A 102 8.03 0.22 -10.60
C ALA A 102 7.94 -0.83 -11.71
N PHE A 103 7.52 -2.03 -11.34
CA PHE A 103 7.21 -3.14 -12.23
C PHE A 103 5.82 -3.67 -11.89
N ILE A 104 4.93 -3.70 -12.87
CA ILE A 104 3.51 -4.05 -12.67
C ILE A 104 3.14 -5.17 -13.63
N GLN A 105 2.56 -6.26 -13.13
CA GLN A 105 2.13 -7.41 -13.94
C GLN A 105 3.25 -7.93 -14.85
N SER A 106 4.49 -7.88 -14.37
CA SER A 106 5.70 -8.15 -15.16
C SER A 106 6.39 -9.42 -14.65
N ARG A 107 7.31 -9.97 -15.44
CA ARG A 107 8.08 -11.16 -15.04
C ARG A 107 9.57 -10.86 -15.08
N LEU A 108 10.29 -11.20 -14.01
CA LEU A 108 11.74 -11.09 -13.94
C LEU A 108 12.34 -12.46 -14.25
N ILE A 109 13.27 -12.53 -15.20
CA ILE A 109 14.03 -13.73 -15.55
C ILE A 109 15.48 -13.45 -15.15
N PHE A 110 15.95 -14.14 -14.12
CA PHE A 110 17.35 -14.05 -13.67
C PHE A 110 18.19 -15.16 -14.29
N SER A 111 19.39 -14.80 -14.74
CA SER A 111 20.50 -15.71 -15.04
C SER A 111 21.61 -15.45 -14.01
N SER A 112 22.45 -16.44 -13.71
CA SER A 112 23.52 -16.38 -12.70
C SER A 112 24.72 -15.53 -13.14
N GLN A 113 24.50 -14.50 -13.95
CA GLN A 113 25.56 -13.64 -14.45
C GLN A 113 25.91 -12.57 -13.41
N SER A 114 27.21 -12.36 -13.22
CA SER A 114 27.74 -11.37 -12.30
C SER A 114 27.35 -9.95 -12.76
N ILE A 115 26.73 -9.17 -11.86
CA ILE A 115 26.39 -7.77 -12.12
C ILE A 115 27.55 -6.89 -11.71
N ILE A 116 28.09 -6.09 -12.64
CA ILE A 116 29.07 -5.06 -12.30
C ILE A 116 28.33 -3.87 -11.69
N LEU A 117 28.53 -3.63 -10.40
CA LEU A 117 27.93 -2.52 -9.67
C LEU A 117 28.68 -1.23 -9.95
N PRO A 118 27.99 -0.11 -10.27
CA PRO A 118 28.66 1.17 -10.36
C PRO A 118 29.13 1.64 -8.97
N HIS A 119 30.25 2.35 -8.91
CA HIS A 119 30.73 2.98 -7.68
C HIS A 119 29.79 4.09 -7.17
N THR A 120 28.94 4.64 -8.05
CA THR A 120 27.97 5.66 -7.67
C THR A 120 26.85 5.05 -6.83
N PRO A 121 26.48 5.69 -5.69
CA PRO A 121 25.42 5.19 -4.84
C PRO A 121 24.08 5.23 -5.57
N PHE A 122 23.28 4.17 -5.39
CA PHE A 122 21.96 4.09 -6.01
C PHE A 122 21.04 5.18 -5.47
N LYS A 123 20.48 5.99 -6.37
CA LYS A 123 19.70 7.19 -6.03
C LYS A 123 18.20 6.93 -5.86
N ILE A 124 17.74 5.73 -6.22
CA ILE A 124 16.34 5.35 -6.14
C ILE A 124 15.92 5.27 -4.68
N LYS A 125 14.78 5.89 -4.37
CA LYS A 125 14.19 5.94 -3.03
C LYS A 125 12.94 5.07 -2.92
N SER A 126 12.27 4.80 -4.04
CA SER A 126 11.10 3.91 -4.05
C SER A 126 11.20 2.81 -5.10
N ALA A 127 10.96 1.58 -4.66
CA ALA A 127 10.85 0.41 -5.53
C ALA A 127 9.47 -0.24 -5.36
N SER A 128 8.84 -0.63 -6.47
CA SER A 128 7.53 -1.28 -6.45
C SER A 128 7.48 -2.47 -7.40
N LEU A 129 7.14 -3.65 -6.89
CA LEU A 129 6.81 -4.85 -7.62
C LEU A 129 5.36 -5.20 -7.31
N GLU A 130 4.47 -5.09 -8.30
CA GLU A 130 3.06 -5.43 -8.16
C GLU A 130 2.70 -6.55 -9.13
N ASN A 131 2.26 -7.70 -8.60
CA ASN A 131 1.96 -8.89 -9.38
C ASN A 131 3.14 -9.27 -10.29
N VAL A 132 4.33 -9.32 -9.68
CA VAL A 132 5.57 -9.69 -10.34
C VAL A 132 6.05 -11.02 -9.77
N MET A 133 6.31 -11.98 -10.64
CA MET A 133 6.96 -13.22 -10.23
C MET A 133 8.45 -12.93 -10.00
N VAL A 134 8.87 -12.94 -8.73
CA VAL A 134 10.27 -12.80 -8.31
C VAL A 134 10.85 -14.21 -8.11
N PRO A 135 11.86 -14.62 -8.90
CA PRO A 135 12.55 -15.89 -8.66
C PRO A 135 13.20 -15.89 -7.28
N SER A 136 13.22 -17.04 -6.59
CA SER A 136 13.94 -17.19 -5.32
C SER A 136 15.43 -16.90 -5.47
N SER A 137 16.01 -17.16 -6.63
CA SER A 137 17.39 -16.82 -6.96
C SER A 137 17.70 -15.33 -6.92
N PHE A 138 16.69 -14.44 -6.94
CA PHE A 138 16.94 -13.02 -6.73
C PHE A 138 17.60 -12.75 -5.39
N LEU A 139 17.32 -13.57 -4.37
CA LEU A 139 17.82 -13.42 -3.00
C LEU A 139 19.15 -14.15 -2.75
N ALA A 140 19.74 -14.77 -3.79
CA ALA A 140 20.90 -15.63 -3.59
C ALA A 140 22.13 -14.88 -3.00
N PRO A 141 22.96 -15.54 -2.16
CA PRO A 141 24.04 -14.88 -1.40
C PRO A 141 25.14 -14.25 -2.26
N ASP A 142 25.35 -14.74 -3.48
CA ASP A 142 26.26 -14.19 -4.49
C ASP A 142 25.84 -12.80 -4.98
N LEU A 143 24.60 -12.39 -4.71
CA LEU A 143 24.05 -11.07 -4.98
C LEU A 143 24.07 -10.15 -3.75
N LEU A 144 24.66 -10.54 -2.60
CA LEU A 144 24.62 -9.74 -1.36
C LEU A 144 25.08 -8.29 -1.57
N THR A 145 26.16 -8.09 -2.33
CA THR A 145 26.67 -6.74 -2.66
C THR A 145 25.69 -5.92 -3.49
N LEU A 146 24.99 -6.56 -4.45
CA LEU A 146 23.93 -5.94 -5.22
C LEU A 146 22.74 -5.59 -4.33
N HIS A 147 22.35 -6.49 -3.42
CA HIS A 147 21.27 -6.26 -2.48
C HIS A 147 21.54 -5.07 -1.58
N GLU A 148 22.73 -5.01 -0.96
CA GLU A 148 23.12 -3.86 -0.14
C GLU A 148 23.07 -2.56 -0.94
N TRP A 149 23.61 -2.56 -2.17
CA TRP A 149 23.63 -1.40 -3.04
C TRP A 149 22.21 -0.95 -3.46
N LEU A 150 21.32 -1.89 -3.77
CA LEU A 150 19.94 -1.62 -4.18
C LEU A 150 19.04 -1.19 -3.02
N MET A 151 19.14 -1.86 -1.87
CA MET A 151 18.14 -1.82 -0.80
C MET A 151 18.42 -0.73 0.22
N LYS A 152 19.69 -0.48 0.57
CA LYS A 152 20.11 0.53 1.56
C LYS A 152 19.56 1.95 1.31
N PRO A 153 19.48 2.48 0.08
CA PRO A 153 18.97 3.82 -0.15
C PRO A 153 17.44 3.93 -0.18
N LEU A 154 16.71 2.80 -0.23
CA LEU A 154 15.26 2.79 -0.35
C LEU A 154 14.60 3.29 0.93
N THR A 155 13.60 4.15 0.76
CA THR A 155 12.74 4.64 1.84
C THR A 155 11.32 4.09 1.73
N LYS A 156 10.94 3.58 0.55
CA LYS A 156 9.61 3.05 0.27
C LYS A 156 9.66 1.82 -0.63
N VAL A 157 9.19 0.68 -0.13
CA VAL A 157 9.15 -0.59 -0.85
C VAL A 157 7.72 -1.13 -0.90
N LEU A 158 7.31 -1.58 -2.08
CA LEU A 158 6.03 -2.24 -2.32
C LEU A 158 6.32 -3.56 -3.03
N LEU A 159 6.03 -4.68 -2.40
CA LEU A 159 6.14 -6.00 -2.98
C LEU A 159 4.77 -6.65 -2.81
N THR A 160 3.84 -6.37 -3.72
CA THR A 160 2.45 -6.84 -3.59
C THR A 160 2.16 -7.92 -4.62
N LYS A 161 1.45 -8.99 -4.22
CA LYS A 161 1.15 -10.12 -5.12
C LYS A 161 2.40 -10.74 -5.75
N THR A 162 3.54 -10.73 -5.06
CA THR A 162 4.83 -11.23 -5.55
C THR A 162 5.11 -12.68 -5.14
N GLN A 163 4.18 -13.31 -4.41
CA GLN A 163 4.29 -14.69 -3.93
C GLN A 163 5.40 -14.91 -2.88
N ILE A 164 5.91 -13.83 -2.29
CA ILE A 164 6.96 -13.88 -1.27
C ILE A 164 6.43 -14.62 -0.03
N SER A 165 7.19 -15.60 0.46
CA SER A 165 6.87 -16.35 1.68
C SER A 165 7.77 -16.00 2.87
N HIS A 166 8.93 -15.37 2.63
CA HIS A 166 9.88 -14.88 3.62
C HIS A 166 10.76 -13.80 2.98
N LEU A 167 11.32 -12.90 3.78
CA LEU A 167 12.43 -12.03 3.40
C LEU A 167 13.71 -12.60 4.03
N GLU A 168 14.78 -12.71 3.25
CA GLU A 168 16.04 -13.25 3.77
C GLU A 168 16.74 -12.25 4.71
N PHE A 169 17.32 -12.78 5.78
CA PHE A 169 18.15 -12.05 6.73
C PHE A 169 19.45 -11.58 6.05
N GLY A 170 19.85 -10.32 6.28
CA GLY A 170 21.07 -9.71 5.72
C GLY A 170 20.82 -8.43 4.93
N ILE A 171 19.56 -8.11 4.64
CA ILE A 171 19.17 -6.87 3.96
C ILE A 171 18.58 -5.90 4.98
N GLU A 172 19.46 -5.19 5.69
CA GLU A 172 19.04 -4.08 6.55
C GLU A 172 18.60 -2.89 5.69
N MET A 173 17.31 -2.55 5.76
CA MET A 173 16.78 -1.38 5.07
C MET A 173 16.65 -0.23 6.07
N LEU A 174 17.80 0.26 6.53
CA LEU A 174 17.90 1.23 7.64
C LEU A 174 17.11 2.53 7.43
N ASN A 175 16.90 2.93 6.17
CA ASN A 175 16.17 4.15 5.81
C ASN A 175 14.69 3.89 5.45
N LEU A 176 14.22 2.64 5.55
CA LEU A 176 12.90 2.27 5.09
C LEU A 176 11.82 2.78 6.03
N THR A 177 10.95 3.63 5.50
CA THR A 177 9.82 4.23 6.24
C THR A 177 8.48 3.61 5.86
N TYR A 178 8.39 3.01 4.67
CA TYR A 178 7.17 2.42 4.14
C TYR A 178 7.47 1.05 3.53
N LEU A 179 6.80 0.02 4.02
CA LEU A 179 6.87 -1.35 3.51
C LEU A 179 5.46 -1.90 3.30
N ASP A 180 5.17 -2.35 2.08
CA ASP A 180 3.91 -2.99 1.72
C ASP A 180 4.18 -4.37 1.15
N LEU A 181 3.77 -5.39 1.90
CA LEU A 181 3.90 -6.81 1.59
C LEU A 181 2.52 -7.45 1.36
N SER A 182 1.53 -6.65 0.96
CA SER A 182 0.14 -7.11 0.83
C SER A 182 -0.03 -8.19 -0.25
N GLU A 183 -0.97 -9.12 -0.01
CA GLU A 183 -1.37 -10.19 -0.92
C GLU A 183 -0.21 -11.14 -1.28
N ASN A 184 0.60 -11.51 -0.29
CA ASN A 184 1.72 -12.44 -0.42
C ASN A 184 1.45 -13.76 0.33
N LYS A 185 2.53 -14.51 0.59
CA LYS A 185 2.50 -15.83 1.23
C LYS A 185 3.19 -15.86 2.60
N LEU A 186 3.33 -14.72 3.28
CA LEU A 186 4.00 -14.65 4.57
C LEU A 186 3.20 -15.41 5.63
N GLN A 187 3.90 -16.23 6.42
CA GLN A 187 3.35 -17.00 7.54
C GLN A 187 3.96 -16.51 8.86
N ASP A 188 3.41 -16.94 9.99
CA ASP A 188 3.81 -16.46 11.33
C ASP A 188 5.31 -16.68 11.62
N THR A 189 5.87 -17.85 11.26
CA THR A 189 7.30 -18.16 11.43
C THR A 189 8.19 -17.34 10.50
N ALA A 190 7.71 -17.06 9.29
CA ALA A 190 8.44 -16.21 8.37
C ALA A 190 8.41 -14.75 8.83
N LEU A 191 7.35 -14.28 9.48
CA LEU A 191 7.24 -12.91 9.98
C LEU A 191 8.33 -12.59 11.01
N THR A 192 8.56 -13.48 11.98
CA THR A 192 9.57 -13.31 13.04
C THR A 192 10.98 -13.30 12.48
N VAL A 193 11.21 -14.03 11.39
CA VAL A 193 12.48 -14.12 10.67
C VAL A 193 12.65 -12.92 9.71
N SER A 194 11.59 -12.50 9.04
CA SER A 194 11.69 -11.48 7.98
C SER A 194 11.77 -10.04 8.52
N LEU A 195 11.22 -9.80 9.72
CA LEU A 195 11.04 -8.47 10.29
C LEU A 195 11.63 -8.38 11.70
N CYS A 196 12.78 -7.69 11.80
CA CYS A 196 13.40 -7.29 13.07
C CYS A 196 13.46 -5.77 13.18
N ALA A 197 13.22 -5.22 14.38
CA ALA A 197 13.21 -3.77 14.58
C ALA A 197 14.56 -3.11 14.29
N GLU A 198 15.66 -3.81 14.55
CA GLU A 198 17.03 -3.35 14.28
C GLU A 198 17.32 -3.20 12.78
N GLY A 199 16.77 -4.08 11.94
CA GLY A 199 16.94 -4.01 10.48
C GLY A 199 16.06 -2.94 9.80
N TYR A 200 15.03 -2.44 10.50
CA TYR A 200 14.06 -1.47 9.99
C TYR A 200 13.73 -0.37 11.02
N PRO A 201 14.74 0.35 11.54
CA PRO A 201 14.57 1.27 12.67
C PRO A 201 13.67 2.46 12.34
N GLU A 202 13.58 2.85 11.06
CA GLU A 202 12.80 3.99 10.57
C GLU A 202 11.39 3.62 10.08
N LEU A 203 10.95 2.37 10.24
CA LEU A 203 9.70 1.91 9.65
C LEU A 203 8.47 2.54 10.32
N MET A 204 7.72 3.30 9.53
CA MET A 204 6.53 4.04 9.97
C MET A 204 5.24 3.42 9.46
N VAL A 205 5.27 2.82 8.27
CA VAL A 205 4.11 2.21 7.62
C VAL A 205 4.43 0.78 7.24
N LEU A 206 3.65 -0.15 7.77
CA LEU A 206 3.73 -1.56 7.43
C LEU A 206 2.37 -2.07 7.00
N LYS A 207 2.30 -2.65 5.79
CA LYS A 207 1.10 -3.31 5.30
C LYS A 207 1.35 -4.77 5.04
N LEU A 208 0.57 -5.61 5.71
CA LEU A 208 0.63 -7.06 5.63
C LEU A 208 -0.68 -7.65 5.12
N ARG A 209 -1.62 -6.83 4.64
CA ARG A 209 -2.96 -7.25 4.20
C ARG A 209 -2.93 -8.54 3.40
N LYS A 210 -3.82 -9.49 3.72
CA LYS A 210 -4.02 -10.74 2.97
C LYS A 210 -2.74 -11.56 2.80
N ASN A 211 -2.08 -11.87 3.91
CA ASN A 211 -1.07 -12.92 4.01
C ASN A 211 -1.65 -14.15 4.73
N TYR A 212 -0.81 -15.12 5.12
CA TYR A 212 -1.22 -16.33 5.86
C TYR A 212 -0.84 -16.25 7.35
N LEU A 213 -0.91 -15.06 7.94
CA LEU A 213 -0.75 -14.86 9.37
C LEU A 213 -1.99 -15.37 10.11
N ARG A 214 -1.79 -16.17 11.16
CA ARG A 214 -2.87 -16.73 11.99
C ARG A 214 -2.71 -16.36 13.46
N SER A 215 -1.46 -16.27 13.94
CA SER A 215 -1.18 -15.94 15.33
C SER A 215 -1.07 -14.42 15.52
N TYR A 216 -2.15 -13.79 15.96
CA TYR A 216 -2.11 -12.38 16.36
C TYR A 216 -1.08 -12.14 17.49
N ALA A 217 -0.90 -13.13 18.38
CA ALA A 217 0.10 -13.09 19.43
C ALA A 217 1.53 -12.94 18.86
N THR A 218 1.86 -13.70 17.81
CA THR A 218 3.15 -13.61 17.11
C THR A 218 3.30 -12.24 16.44
N VAL A 219 2.28 -11.79 15.71
CA VAL A 219 2.28 -10.45 15.08
C VAL A 219 2.54 -9.35 16.11
N CYS A 220 1.81 -9.37 17.23
CA CYS A 220 1.97 -8.42 18.32
C CYS A 220 3.40 -8.44 18.90
N GLN A 221 3.92 -9.62 19.23
CA GLN A 221 5.25 -9.75 19.84
C GLN A 221 6.37 -9.29 18.91
N THR A 222 6.26 -9.57 17.61
CA THR A 222 7.23 -9.12 16.61
C THR A 222 7.15 -7.61 16.39
N LEU A 223 5.95 -7.09 16.14
CA LEU A 223 5.77 -5.72 15.68
C LEU A 223 5.79 -4.68 16.79
N ARG A 224 5.55 -5.07 18.06
CA ARG A 224 5.64 -4.13 19.20
C ARG A 224 7.01 -3.49 19.36
N LEU A 225 8.06 -4.10 18.81
CA LEU A 225 9.44 -3.60 18.87
C LEU A 225 9.70 -2.43 17.90
N PHE A 226 8.81 -2.19 16.93
CA PHE A 226 8.96 -1.14 15.93
C PHE A 226 8.44 0.20 16.47
N SER A 227 9.30 0.91 17.21
CA SER A 227 8.92 2.10 17.98
C SER A 227 8.34 3.26 17.14
N LYS A 228 8.74 3.37 15.87
CA LYS A 228 8.28 4.42 14.92
C LYS A 228 7.04 4.04 14.12
N LEU A 229 6.51 2.83 14.28
CA LEU A 229 5.39 2.35 13.48
C LEU A 229 4.12 3.12 13.86
N ILE A 230 3.51 3.80 12.88
CA ILE A 230 2.30 4.62 13.05
C ILE A 230 1.13 4.16 12.18
N HIS A 231 1.39 3.32 11.17
CA HIS A 231 0.37 2.75 10.31
C HIS A 231 0.60 1.26 10.18
N LEU A 232 -0.39 0.48 10.59
CA LEU A 232 -0.37 -0.97 10.46
C LEU A 232 -1.65 -1.46 9.78
N ASP A 233 -1.48 -2.20 8.68
CA ASP A 233 -2.58 -2.88 7.98
C ASP A 233 -2.42 -4.40 8.08
N LEU A 234 -3.29 -4.99 8.90
CA LEU A 234 -3.44 -6.43 9.13
C LEU A 234 -4.79 -6.94 8.59
N SER A 235 -5.40 -6.25 7.62
CA SER A 235 -6.68 -6.68 7.08
C SER A 235 -6.61 -8.00 6.30
N GLN A 236 -7.74 -8.70 6.21
CA GLN A 236 -7.89 -9.94 5.43
C GLN A 236 -7.00 -11.11 5.90
N HIS A 237 -6.85 -11.26 7.21
CA HIS A 237 -6.26 -12.44 7.85
C HIS A 237 -7.35 -13.29 8.51
N ASP A 238 -6.96 -14.41 9.11
CA ASP A 238 -7.85 -15.16 9.99
C ASP A 238 -7.31 -15.10 11.42
N PHE A 239 -7.84 -14.15 12.21
CA PHE A 239 -7.54 -13.98 13.63
C PHE A 239 -8.75 -14.35 14.48
N SER A 240 -9.47 -15.42 14.12
CA SER A 240 -10.58 -15.92 14.94
C SER A 240 -10.14 -16.36 16.33
N ASP A 241 -8.87 -16.79 16.45
CA ASP A 241 -8.30 -17.31 17.68
C ASP A 241 -7.71 -16.16 18.53
N PRO A 242 -8.28 -15.87 19.71
CA PRO A 242 -7.81 -14.79 20.56
C PRO A 242 -6.39 -15.04 21.06
N PRO A 243 -5.53 -14.01 21.11
CA PRO A 243 -4.22 -14.17 21.74
C PRO A 243 -4.39 -14.53 23.23
N PRO A 244 -3.47 -15.31 23.81
CA PRO A 244 -3.56 -15.72 25.22
C PRO A 244 -3.37 -14.55 26.19
N PHE A 245 -2.81 -13.43 25.73
CA PHE A 245 -2.55 -12.21 26.49
C PHE A 245 -3.07 -10.97 25.76
N GLN A 246 -3.22 -9.87 26.50
CA GLN A 246 -3.49 -8.54 25.94
C GLN A 246 -2.29 -8.07 25.13
N CYS A 247 -2.50 -7.66 23.88
CA CYS A 247 -1.42 -7.04 23.10
C CYS A 247 -1.12 -5.61 23.60
N LEU A 248 0.04 -5.42 24.21
CA LEU A 248 0.48 -4.13 24.75
C LEU A 248 1.31 -3.35 23.73
N TRP A 249 0.62 -2.70 22.79
CA TRP A 249 1.24 -1.79 21.82
C TRP A 249 1.81 -0.56 22.54
N GLN A 250 3.11 -0.27 22.31
CA GLN A 250 3.76 0.93 22.83
C GLN A 250 3.58 2.14 21.89
N GLN A 251 3.30 1.85 20.64
CA GLN A 251 3.11 2.79 19.55
C GLN A 251 1.84 3.62 19.74
N SER A 252 1.86 4.85 19.22
CA SER A 252 0.65 5.64 18.99
C SER A 252 0.28 5.55 17.51
N PHE A 253 -0.69 4.70 17.18
CA PHE A 253 -1.08 4.47 15.81
C PHE A 253 -1.94 5.62 15.27
N LYS A 254 -1.55 6.16 14.11
CA LYS A 254 -2.44 6.98 13.31
C LYS A 254 -3.48 6.11 12.62
N VAL A 255 -3.06 4.98 12.05
CA VAL A 255 -3.94 4.05 11.33
C VAL A 255 -3.69 2.63 11.82
N PHE A 256 -4.76 1.96 12.25
CA PHE A 256 -4.76 0.55 12.58
C PHE A 256 -5.90 -0.13 11.83
N ASN A 257 -5.58 -0.99 10.86
CA ASN A 257 -6.56 -1.71 10.07
C ASN A 257 -6.50 -3.21 10.39
N ILE A 258 -7.59 -3.77 10.90
CA ILE A 258 -7.78 -5.20 11.13
C ILE A 258 -9.17 -5.63 10.59
N SER A 259 -9.58 -5.03 9.48
CA SER A 259 -10.81 -5.36 8.78
C SER A 259 -10.76 -6.75 8.15
N ASN A 260 -11.93 -7.40 8.06
CA ASN A 260 -12.05 -8.74 7.49
C ASN A 260 -11.06 -9.75 8.10
N ALA A 261 -10.95 -9.76 9.43
CA ALA A 261 -10.00 -10.59 10.17
C ALA A 261 -10.67 -11.71 10.99
N ASN A 262 -11.97 -11.97 10.76
CA ASN A 262 -12.80 -12.92 11.50
C ASN A 262 -12.89 -12.69 13.02
N LEU A 263 -12.62 -11.46 13.49
CA LEU A 263 -12.69 -11.13 14.91
C LEU A 263 -14.11 -11.28 15.46
N GLN A 264 -14.24 -11.93 16.62
CA GLN A 264 -15.50 -12.01 17.37
C GLN A 264 -15.56 -11.05 18.56
N ASN A 265 -14.39 -10.67 19.08
CA ASN A 265 -14.19 -9.68 20.14
C ASN A 265 -12.95 -8.84 19.82
N THR A 266 -12.81 -7.70 20.50
CA THR A 266 -11.72 -6.74 20.25
C THR A 266 -10.79 -6.54 21.44
N GLU A 267 -11.19 -6.98 22.64
CA GLU A 267 -10.51 -6.68 23.90
C GLU A 267 -9.00 -6.92 23.81
N LYS A 268 -8.57 -8.08 23.31
CA LYS A 268 -7.16 -8.48 23.30
C LYS A 268 -6.34 -8.02 22.09
N TYR A 269 -6.98 -7.40 21.11
CA TYR A 269 -6.35 -7.05 19.83
C TYR A 269 -5.91 -5.59 19.81
N LEU A 270 -6.75 -4.69 20.30
CA LEU A 270 -6.64 -3.28 19.93
C LEU A 270 -5.53 -2.53 20.67
N PRO A 271 -4.82 -1.61 19.99
CA PRO A 271 -4.01 -0.60 20.66
C PRO A 271 -4.89 0.43 21.38
N GLU A 272 -4.47 0.89 22.56
CA GLU A 272 -5.16 1.95 23.30
C GLU A 272 -5.08 3.33 22.61
N LYS A 273 -3.96 3.58 21.91
CA LYS A 273 -3.65 4.87 21.25
C LYS A 273 -3.81 4.72 19.75
N VAL A 274 -5.02 4.97 19.24
CA VAL A 274 -5.34 4.92 17.81
C VAL A 274 -6.20 6.11 17.38
N GLU A 275 -5.91 6.70 16.22
CA GLU A 275 -6.73 7.77 15.62
C GLU A 275 -7.73 7.25 14.58
N ILE A 276 -7.31 6.35 13.70
CA ILE A 276 -8.14 5.75 12.65
C ILE A 276 -8.14 4.24 12.85
N LEU A 277 -9.32 3.68 13.12
CA LEU A 277 -9.52 2.25 13.37
C LEU A 277 -10.50 1.67 12.35
N ASP A 278 -10.05 0.67 11.60
CA ASP A 278 -10.89 -0.10 10.69
C ASP A 278 -11.06 -1.54 11.19
N LEU A 279 -12.28 -1.82 11.64
CA LEU A 279 -12.80 -3.10 12.12
C LEU A 279 -13.92 -3.64 11.23
N SER A 280 -14.10 -3.07 10.04
CA SER A 280 -15.18 -3.48 9.13
C SER A 280 -15.06 -4.96 8.74
N LYS A 281 -16.17 -5.59 8.39
CA LYS A 281 -16.24 -6.98 7.89
C LYS A 281 -15.72 -8.03 8.88
N ASN A 282 -15.85 -7.79 10.17
CA ASN A 282 -15.59 -8.78 11.20
C ASN A 282 -16.89 -9.47 11.66
N ARG A 283 -16.87 -10.20 12.78
CA ARG A 283 -18.03 -10.90 13.35
C ARG A 283 -18.38 -10.36 14.74
N LEU A 284 -18.05 -9.09 15.01
CA LEU A 284 -18.25 -8.46 16.31
C LEU A 284 -19.75 -8.35 16.62
N SER A 285 -20.17 -8.83 17.80
CA SER A 285 -21.54 -8.68 18.31
C SER A 285 -21.71 -7.45 19.21
N THR A 286 -20.62 -7.04 19.85
CA THR A 286 -20.52 -5.84 20.69
C THR A 286 -19.22 -5.10 20.39
N PHE A 287 -19.17 -3.82 20.75
CA PHE A 287 -17.94 -3.03 20.70
C PHE A 287 -17.98 -2.00 21.83
N ASP A 288 -17.34 -2.34 22.95
CA ASP A 288 -17.29 -1.54 24.17
C ASP A 288 -15.84 -1.36 24.62
N VAL A 289 -15.13 -0.48 23.92
CA VAL A 289 -13.71 -0.21 24.18
C VAL A 289 -13.51 1.30 24.24
N TYR A 290 -12.90 1.77 25.34
CA TYR A 290 -12.55 3.17 25.50
C TYR A 290 -11.32 3.54 24.65
N LEU A 291 -11.53 4.40 23.64
CA LEU A 291 -10.51 4.85 22.69
C LEU A 291 -10.51 6.40 22.62
N PRO A 292 -9.84 7.08 23.57
CA PRO A 292 -9.98 8.53 23.74
C PRO A 292 -9.41 9.38 22.60
N ARG A 293 -8.51 8.81 21.78
CA ARG A 293 -7.86 9.48 20.64
C ARG A 293 -8.52 9.19 19.29
N LEU A 294 -9.58 8.37 19.29
CA LEU A 294 -10.20 7.92 18.06
C LEU A 294 -10.94 9.07 17.36
N LYS A 295 -10.62 9.27 16.08
CA LYS A 295 -11.22 10.26 15.19
C LYS A 295 -12.07 9.61 14.11
N GLU A 296 -11.66 8.45 13.61
CA GLU A 296 -12.41 7.70 12.60
C GLU A 296 -12.58 6.24 13.00
N LEU A 297 -13.83 5.77 12.97
CA LEU A 297 -14.19 4.39 13.25
C LEU A 297 -14.98 3.80 12.08
N TYR A 298 -14.42 2.74 11.49
CA TYR A 298 -15.08 1.92 10.48
C TYR A 298 -15.41 0.57 11.08
N ILE A 299 -16.70 0.25 11.24
CA ILE A 299 -17.17 -0.99 11.86
C ILE A 299 -18.35 -1.62 11.11
N SER A 300 -18.58 -1.21 9.86
CA SER A 300 -19.63 -1.77 9.00
C SER A 300 -19.45 -3.28 8.76
N ASN A 301 -20.52 -3.97 8.36
CA ASN A 301 -20.50 -5.40 8.06
C ASN A 301 -20.03 -6.27 9.25
N ASN A 302 -20.45 -5.91 10.47
CA ASN A 302 -20.32 -6.73 11.67
C ASN A 302 -21.69 -7.31 12.07
N LYS A 303 -21.78 -7.96 13.23
CA LYS A 303 -23.02 -8.52 13.80
C LYS A 303 -23.50 -7.71 15.01
N LEU A 304 -23.23 -6.41 15.00
CA LEU A 304 -23.52 -5.54 16.14
C LEU A 304 -25.03 -5.47 16.38
N MET A 305 -25.42 -5.83 17.61
CA MET A 305 -26.82 -5.76 18.07
C MET A 305 -27.10 -4.47 18.85
N THR A 306 -26.10 -3.65 19.11
CA THR A 306 -26.20 -2.37 19.81
C THR A 306 -25.20 -1.38 19.22
N LEU A 307 -25.49 -0.08 19.33
CA LEU A 307 -24.49 0.94 18.99
C LEU A 307 -23.44 1.03 20.11
N PRO A 308 -22.16 1.25 19.77
CA PRO A 308 -21.13 1.60 20.73
C PRO A 308 -21.48 2.87 21.50
N LEU A 309 -21.10 2.94 22.78
CA LEU A 309 -21.42 4.08 23.65
C LEU A 309 -20.57 5.30 23.28
N ALA A 310 -21.20 6.45 23.03
CA ALA A 310 -20.53 7.66 22.56
C ALA A 310 -19.39 8.16 23.48
N HIS A 311 -19.50 7.93 24.79
CA HIS A 311 -18.48 8.33 25.77
C HIS A 311 -17.15 7.58 25.60
N ASN A 312 -17.15 6.44 24.89
CA ASN A 312 -15.93 5.68 24.63
C ASN A 312 -14.99 6.36 23.64
N PHE A 313 -15.49 7.32 22.85
CA PHE A 313 -14.74 7.96 21.77
C PHE A 313 -15.12 9.46 21.71
N PRO A 314 -14.71 10.25 22.71
CA PRO A 314 -15.12 11.66 22.86
C PRO A 314 -14.70 12.57 21.68
N GLY A 315 -13.67 12.19 20.91
CA GLY A 315 -13.15 12.95 19.77
C GLY A 315 -13.59 12.43 18.39
N LEU A 316 -14.58 11.53 18.31
CA LEU A 316 -14.96 10.89 17.05
C LEU A 316 -15.53 11.88 16.03
N GLU A 317 -14.94 11.91 14.84
CA GLU A 317 -15.36 12.78 13.74
C GLU A 317 -16.09 12.02 12.63
N VAL A 318 -15.66 10.78 12.35
CA VAL A 318 -16.22 9.92 11.31
C VAL A 318 -16.63 8.58 11.92
N PHE A 319 -17.90 8.23 11.76
CA PHE A 319 -18.43 6.94 12.16
C PHE A 319 -19.11 6.24 10.98
N ASN A 320 -18.54 5.10 10.56
CA ASN A 320 -19.10 4.27 9.50
C ASN A 320 -19.55 2.93 10.06
N ILE A 321 -20.87 2.70 10.06
CA ILE A 321 -21.48 1.53 10.67
C ILE A 321 -22.67 1.04 9.83
N GLU A 322 -22.89 -0.27 9.89
CA GLU A 322 -24.07 -0.94 9.37
C GLU A 322 -24.68 -1.72 10.56
N VAL A 323 -25.90 -1.39 10.97
CA VAL A 323 -26.59 -2.03 12.11
C VAL A 323 -27.91 -2.62 11.66
N VAL A 324 -28.14 -3.88 12.04
CA VAL A 324 -29.44 -4.54 11.91
C VAL A 324 -30.23 -4.22 13.18
N ILE A 325 -31.02 -3.14 13.12
CA ILE A 325 -32.04 -2.68 14.07
C ILE A 325 -31.67 -2.86 15.55
N ALA A 326 -31.17 -1.78 16.17
CA ALA A 326 -31.18 -1.62 17.61
C ALA A 326 -31.51 -0.18 18.00
N LYS A 327 -32.37 -0.03 19.02
CA LYS A 327 -32.73 1.24 19.64
C LYS A 327 -31.51 1.75 20.40
N ALA A 328 -30.80 2.75 19.89
CA ALA A 328 -29.65 3.31 20.58
C ALA A 328 -29.54 4.83 20.37
N ILE A 329 -29.23 5.53 21.46
CA ILE A 329 -29.07 6.99 21.52
C ILE A 329 -27.57 7.28 21.41
N LEU A 330 -27.13 7.86 20.30
CA LEU A 330 -25.81 8.51 20.22
C LEU A 330 -25.96 9.94 20.74
N THR A 331 -25.42 10.26 21.91
CA THR A 331 -25.38 11.63 22.46
C THR A 331 -24.05 12.35 22.19
N GLY A 332 -23.27 11.92 21.19
CA GLY A 332 -21.92 12.45 20.89
C GLY A 332 -21.83 13.43 19.72
N ASN A 333 -20.78 14.26 19.71
CA ASN A 333 -20.46 15.28 18.70
C ASN A 333 -19.87 14.70 17.38
N CYS A 334 -20.52 13.70 16.78
CA CYS A 334 -20.02 13.10 15.53
C CYS A 334 -20.27 14.04 14.34
N LYS A 335 -19.21 14.57 13.71
CA LYS A 335 -19.33 15.46 12.54
C LYS A 335 -19.97 14.77 11.33
N ARG A 336 -19.72 13.47 11.12
CA ARG A 336 -20.24 12.69 9.99
C ARG A 336 -20.58 11.25 10.40
N VAL A 337 -21.79 10.82 10.09
CA VAL A 337 -22.25 9.44 10.27
C VAL A 337 -22.68 8.90 8.90
N ASN A 338 -22.13 7.75 8.50
CA ASN A 338 -22.56 7.04 7.30
C ASN A 338 -23.24 5.73 7.70
N THR A 339 -24.53 5.61 7.36
CA THR A 339 -25.35 4.43 7.64
C THR A 339 -25.78 3.78 6.32
N ASN A 340 -25.09 2.71 5.93
CA ASN A 340 -25.54 1.88 4.82
C ASN A 340 -26.48 0.80 5.35
N GLY A 341 -27.64 0.57 4.72
CA GLY A 341 -28.50 -0.60 4.99
C GLY A 341 -29.61 -0.45 6.05
N ILE A 342 -29.87 0.75 6.60
CA ILE A 342 -31.00 0.95 7.53
C ILE A 342 -32.30 1.13 6.74
N SER A 343 -32.88 0.05 6.22
CA SER A 343 -34.25 0.07 5.68
C SER A 343 -35.20 -0.62 6.66
N GLY A 344 -36.11 0.14 7.28
CA GLY A 344 -37.33 -0.44 7.87
C GLY A 344 -37.54 -0.33 9.39
N SER A 345 -37.00 0.68 10.09
CA SER A 345 -37.38 0.91 11.50
C SER A 345 -37.80 2.37 11.78
N PRO A 346 -38.86 2.65 12.57
CA PRO A 346 -39.49 3.97 12.67
C PRO A 346 -38.73 5.03 13.49
N PHE A 347 -37.45 4.80 13.83
CA PHE A 347 -36.71 5.60 14.81
C PHE A 347 -35.42 6.26 14.27
N VAL A 348 -35.24 6.31 12.95
CA VAL A 348 -34.05 6.91 12.31
C VAL A 348 -34.03 8.46 12.40
N SER A 349 -35.04 9.08 12.98
CA SER A 349 -35.19 10.54 13.05
C SER A 349 -34.40 11.25 14.17
N ASN A 350 -33.68 10.55 15.07
CA ASN A 350 -32.91 11.20 16.16
C ASN A 350 -31.39 11.02 16.10
N VAL A 351 -30.81 10.67 14.94
CA VAL A 351 -29.36 10.66 14.72
C VAL A 351 -28.89 12.01 14.14
N MET A 352 -29.48 13.13 14.58
CA MET A 352 -29.06 14.47 14.17
C MET A 352 -27.97 15.02 15.10
N CYS A 353 -26.78 15.11 14.52
CA CYS A 353 -25.65 15.91 14.95
C CYS A 353 -26.10 17.29 15.49
N GLY A 354 -26.02 17.48 16.80
CA GLY A 354 -26.13 18.81 17.39
C GLY A 354 -24.86 19.60 17.09
N ILE A 355 -24.88 20.38 15.99
CA ILE A 355 -24.20 21.67 15.74
C ILE A 355 -24.33 21.94 14.23
N CYS A 356 -25.42 22.61 13.85
CA CYS A 356 -25.48 23.52 12.71
C CYS A 356 -26.73 24.41 12.89
N THR A 357 -26.71 25.25 13.92
CA THR A 357 -27.55 26.45 13.95
C THR A 357 -26.97 27.46 12.97
N THR A 358 -27.60 27.67 11.81
CA THR A 358 -27.81 28.98 11.12
C THR A 358 -28.42 28.82 9.72
N LEU A 359 -29.73 29.11 9.62
CA LEU A 359 -30.47 29.81 8.53
C LEU A 359 -30.68 29.14 7.13
N PRO A 360 -31.74 29.53 6.37
CA PRO A 360 -33.09 29.93 6.76
C PRO A 360 -34.22 29.13 6.05
N PHE A 361 -35.41 29.24 6.62
CA PHE A 361 -36.74 28.97 6.08
C PHE A 361 -36.88 28.71 4.58
N LEU A 362 -37.45 27.54 4.25
CA LEU A 362 -38.36 27.41 3.10
C LEU A 362 -39.68 26.81 3.61
N SER A 363 -40.73 27.61 3.48
CA SER A 363 -42.14 27.32 3.77
C SER A 363 -42.69 26.15 2.96
N PRO A 364 -43.76 25.47 3.42
CA PRO A 364 -44.32 24.31 2.75
C PRO A 364 -45.15 24.71 1.52
N VAL A 365 -44.93 24.04 0.39
CA VAL A 365 -45.84 24.08 -0.75
C VAL A 365 -46.98 23.09 -0.48
N LYS A 366 -48.18 23.64 -0.27
CA LYS A 366 -49.45 22.92 -0.30
C LYS A 366 -49.70 22.33 -1.70
N LYS A 367 -50.14 21.08 -1.77
CA LYS A 367 -51.45 20.73 -2.34
C LYS A 367 -51.89 19.37 -1.84
#